data_AF-B5JHB7-F1
#
_entry.id   AF-B5JHB7-F1
#
_cell.length_a   1.000
_cell.length_b   1.000
_cell.length_c   1.000
_cell.angle_alpha   90.00
_cell.angle_beta   90.00
_cell.angle_gamma   90.00
#
_symmetry.space_group_name_H-M   'P 1'
#
loop_
_entity.id
_entity.type
_entity.pdbx_description
1 polymer ?
#
loop_
_entity_poly.entity_id
_entity_poly.type
_entity_poly.pdbx_seq_one_letter_code
_entity_poly.pdbx_strand_id
1 'polypeptide(L)'
;MKKNLPLLCISIVSIFCLQSVQAADEWISLFDGKSFDGWKINERPESWAIEDGCIVTKGERSHLFYAGEVADHDFKNFVFSAEVMTSPGANSGLYIHTKFQDEGWPAAGYECQVINSNPEGPANYIEHKMTGSVYAVRNTWEAPAADNVWFSYKIRVQGKTIQTYIDGRLICEYTEPDNAWRPDDKKERLLGSGTFAIQAHDPGSIVRYRNIRVKLLPDDLPTPGKTLSDKELDQLVTSFSNSNHALVDIGIDTPSLSYAQKQVKTCRTYGLSFIAADISQAPANLLVVNDRDSVPNVEALKAAKAAGAKIVFSSGGATDIDEARLKARLQAMQAADLGWSDLWVPGK
;
A
#
# COMPACT_ATOMS: atom_id res chain seq x y z
N MET A 1 83.02 -20.97 28.57
CA MET A 1 81.99 -19.94 28.83
C MET A 1 80.84 -20.17 27.86
N LYS A 2 79.72 -20.72 28.37
CA LYS A 2 78.52 -21.06 27.57
C LYS A 2 77.79 -19.76 27.19
N LYS A 3 77.56 -19.53 25.90
CA LYS A 3 76.73 -18.42 25.41
C LYS A 3 75.28 -18.89 25.31
N ASN A 4 74.40 -18.32 26.13
CA ASN A 4 72.96 -18.51 26.04
C ASN A 4 72.40 -17.54 25.00
N LEU A 5 71.68 -18.08 24.01
CA LEU A 5 70.92 -17.32 23.00
C LEU A 5 69.46 -17.23 23.48
N PRO A 6 68.80 -16.06 23.47
CA PRO A 6 67.39 -15.98 23.83
C PRO A 6 66.52 -16.38 22.64
N LEU A 7 65.58 -17.29 22.90
CA LEU A 7 64.54 -17.75 21.99
C LEU A 7 63.49 -16.63 21.84
N LEU A 8 63.34 -16.07 20.64
CA LEU A 8 62.28 -15.10 20.33
C LEU A 8 61.02 -15.87 19.93
N CYS A 9 60.03 -15.92 20.83
CA CYS A 9 58.69 -16.43 20.52
C CYS A 9 57.99 -15.45 19.57
N ILE A 10 57.77 -15.87 18.31
CA ILE A 10 56.91 -15.17 17.36
C ILE A 10 55.47 -15.61 17.64
N SER A 11 54.69 -14.73 18.28
CA SER A 11 53.25 -14.91 18.42
C SER A 11 52.57 -14.68 17.07
N ILE A 12 51.98 -15.74 16.52
CA ILE A 12 51.10 -15.67 15.35
C ILE A 12 49.82 -14.95 15.80
N VAL A 13 49.65 -13.70 15.35
CA VAL A 13 48.39 -12.96 15.50
C VAL A 13 47.45 -13.46 14.42
N SER A 14 46.47 -14.28 14.82
CA SER A 14 45.34 -14.66 13.98
C SER A 14 44.53 -13.42 13.63
N ILE A 15 44.58 -13.01 12.37
CA ILE A 15 43.72 -11.96 11.82
C ILE A 15 42.30 -12.55 11.74
N PHE A 16 41.49 -12.28 12.77
CA PHE A 16 40.04 -12.41 12.66
C PHE A 16 39.56 -11.34 11.67
N CYS A 17 39.18 -11.79 10.48
CA CYS A 17 38.46 -10.98 9.52
C CYS A 17 37.05 -10.73 10.10
N LEU A 18 36.90 -9.62 10.82
CA LEU A 18 35.60 -9.03 11.08
C LEU A 18 35.02 -8.64 9.72
N GLN A 19 34.13 -9.47 9.18
CA GLN A 19 33.20 -9.02 8.16
C GLN A 19 32.42 -7.86 8.78
N SER A 20 32.78 -6.64 8.38
CA SER A 20 31.97 -5.48 8.66
C SER A 20 30.60 -5.72 8.03
N VAL A 21 29.57 -5.86 8.86
CA VAL A 21 28.18 -5.71 8.44
C VAL A 21 28.09 -4.32 7.80
N GLN A 22 28.14 -4.28 6.48
CA GLN A 22 28.20 -3.06 5.72
C GLN A 22 26.83 -2.38 5.77
N ALA A 23 26.80 -1.30 6.57
CA ALA A 23 25.83 -0.21 6.66
C ALA A 23 24.36 -0.51 6.28
N ALA A 24 23.53 -0.83 7.27
CA ALA A 24 22.06 -0.74 7.21
C ALA A 24 21.52 0.72 7.09
N ASP A 25 22.35 1.68 6.64
CA ASP A 25 22.02 3.11 6.67
C ASP A 25 22.14 3.83 5.32
N GLU A 26 22.72 3.19 4.31
CA GLU A 26 22.94 3.78 2.98
C GLU A 26 21.83 3.41 1.97
N TRP A 27 21.57 4.30 1.02
CA TRP A 27 20.68 4.04 -0.11
C TRP A 27 21.45 3.39 -1.25
N ILE A 28 20.97 2.24 -1.72
CA ILE A 28 21.52 1.49 -2.84
C ILE A 28 20.60 1.69 -4.06
N SER A 29 21.15 2.13 -5.18
CA SER A 29 20.39 2.28 -6.42
C SER A 29 20.03 0.91 -6.98
N LEU A 30 18.78 0.74 -7.41
CA LEU A 30 18.29 -0.46 -8.09
C LEU A 30 18.12 -0.24 -9.60
N PHE A 31 18.26 0.99 -10.08
CA PHE A 31 18.13 1.36 -11.48
C PHE A 31 19.24 2.35 -11.86
N ASP A 32 19.80 2.19 -13.05
CA ASP A 32 20.94 2.97 -13.56
C ASP A 32 20.52 4.18 -14.41
N GLY A 33 19.22 4.29 -14.72
CA GLY A 33 18.66 5.34 -15.58
C GLY A 33 18.75 5.05 -17.08
N LYS A 34 19.26 3.87 -17.51
CA LYS A 34 19.67 3.66 -18.91
C LYS A 34 19.28 2.30 -19.47
N SER A 35 19.21 1.26 -18.66
CA SER A 35 18.91 -0.10 -19.11
C SER A 35 17.98 -0.82 -18.12
N PHE A 36 17.53 -2.01 -18.50
CA PHE A 36 16.86 -2.93 -17.58
C PHE A 36 17.84 -3.86 -16.86
N ASP A 37 19.13 -3.50 -16.79
CA ASP A 37 20.12 -4.33 -16.10
C ASP A 37 19.73 -4.50 -14.62
N GLY A 38 19.76 -5.75 -14.13
CA GLY A 38 19.25 -6.10 -12.81
C GLY A 38 17.72 -6.19 -12.71
N TRP A 39 16.99 -6.11 -13.83
CA TRP A 39 15.55 -6.32 -13.88
C TRP A 39 15.18 -7.39 -14.92
N LYS A 40 14.11 -8.12 -14.65
CA LYS A 40 13.58 -9.19 -15.50
C LYS A 40 12.11 -8.93 -15.81
N ILE A 41 11.80 -8.76 -17.08
CA ILE A 41 10.42 -8.61 -17.57
C ILE A 41 9.74 -9.97 -17.62
N ASN A 42 8.49 -10.07 -17.17
CA ASN A 42 7.62 -11.18 -17.53
C ASN A 42 6.76 -10.84 -18.76
N GLU A 43 6.41 -11.85 -19.54
CA GLU A 43 5.44 -11.79 -20.65
C GLU A 43 5.72 -10.77 -21.77
N ARG A 44 5.43 -9.47 -21.61
CA ARG A 44 5.33 -8.45 -22.68
C ARG A 44 6.46 -7.41 -22.61
N PRO A 45 7.67 -7.67 -23.16
CA PRO A 45 8.76 -6.70 -23.22
C PRO A 45 8.39 -5.34 -23.83
N GLU A 46 7.48 -5.33 -24.79
CA GLU A 46 6.98 -4.12 -25.47
C GLU A 46 6.22 -3.16 -24.55
N SER A 47 5.75 -3.62 -23.40
CA SER A 47 5.09 -2.80 -22.39
C SER A 47 6.05 -1.90 -21.62
N TRP A 48 7.36 -2.03 -21.84
CA TRP A 48 8.41 -1.35 -21.10
C TRP A 48 9.29 -0.51 -22.00
N ALA A 49 9.67 0.68 -21.52
CA ALA A 49 10.65 1.54 -22.15
C ALA A 49 11.65 2.07 -21.14
N ILE A 50 12.85 2.42 -21.63
CA ILE A 50 13.70 3.40 -20.97
C ILE A 50 13.62 4.71 -21.76
N GLU A 51 13.10 5.76 -21.13
CA GLU A 51 12.91 7.09 -21.74
C GLU A 51 13.30 8.16 -20.72
N ASP A 52 14.15 9.13 -21.12
CA ASP A 52 14.56 10.27 -20.29
C ASP A 52 15.03 9.90 -18.86
N GLY A 53 15.80 8.82 -18.73
CA GLY A 53 16.30 8.38 -17.43
C GLY A 53 15.27 7.62 -16.58
N CYS A 54 14.14 7.21 -17.16
CA CYS A 54 13.02 6.59 -16.47
C CYS A 54 12.69 5.20 -17.04
N ILE A 55 12.20 4.31 -16.19
CA ILE A 55 11.39 3.16 -16.62
C ILE A 55 9.99 3.68 -16.91
N VAL A 56 9.45 3.37 -18.09
CA VAL A 56 8.12 3.83 -18.54
C VAL A 56 7.25 2.64 -18.92
N THR A 57 6.01 2.62 -18.40
CA THR A 57 4.97 1.65 -18.80
C THR A 57 4.24 2.16 -20.05
N LYS A 58 4.01 1.29 -21.04
CA LYS A 58 3.40 1.70 -22.32
C LYS A 58 2.69 0.59 -23.11
N GLY A 59 2.16 -0.44 -22.44
CA GLY A 59 1.54 -1.56 -23.14
C GLY A 59 0.68 -2.47 -22.26
N GLU A 60 0.37 -3.64 -22.80
CA GLU A 60 -0.41 -4.70 -22.15
C GLU A 60 0.17 -5.12 -20.79
N ARG A 61 -0.64 -5.82 -19.99
CA ARG A 61 -0.24 -6.26 -18.66
C ARG A 61 1.11 -7.00 -18.67
N SER A 62 2.03 -6.51 -17.85
CA SER A 62 3.34 -7.12 -17.60
C SER A 62 3.90 -6.60 -16.27
N HIS A 63 4.92 -7.27 -15.76
CA HIS A 63 5.61 -6.97 -14.53
C HIS A 63 7.12 -7.02 -14.75
N LEU A 64 7.80 -5.99 -14.27
CA LEU A 64 9.26 -5.85 -14.29
C LEU A 64 9.78 -6.17 -12.89
N PHE A 65 10.34 -7.37 -12.69
CA PHE A 65 10.83 -7.86 -11.42
C PHE A 65 12.29 -7.47 -11.22
N TYR A 66 12.67 -7.04 -10.02
CA TYR A 66 14.07 -6.86 -9.69
C TYR A 66 14.75 -8.24 -9.59
N ALA A 67 15.90 -8.39 -10.24
CA ALA A 67 16.68 -9.62 -10.33
C ALA A 67 18.19 -9.33 -10.26
N GLY A 68 18.56 -8.15 -9.73
CA GLY A 68 19.94 -7.72 -9.58
C GLY A 68 20.63 -8.32 -8.34
N GLU A 69 21.86 -7.88 -8.12
CA GLU A 69 22.75 -8.45 -7.09
C GLU A 69 22.48 -7.92 -5.67
N VAL A 70 21.74 -6.82 -5.52
CA VAL A 70 21.53 -6.22 -4.20
C VAL A 70 20.72 -7.15 -3.32
N ALA A 71 21.29 -7.56 -2.18
CA ALA A 71 20.70 -8.49 -1.23
C ALA A 71 20.22 -9.80 -1.86
N ASP A 72 20.91 -10.28 -2.91
CA ASP A 72 20.48 -11.45 -3.69
C ASP A 72 19.01 -11.36 -4.14
N HIS A 73 18.54 -10.14 -4.44
CA HIS A 73 17.15 -9.80 -4.78
C HIS A 73 16.09 -10.36 -3.80
N ASP A 74 16.47 -10.65 -2.56
CA ASP A 74 15.60 -11.15 -1.50
C ASP A 74 15.58 -10.18 -0.32
N PHE A 75 14.58 -9.31 -0.29
CA PHE A 75 14.46 -8.25 0.69
C PHE A 75 13.43 -8.62 1.76
N LYS A 76 13.85 -8.60 3.03
CA LYS A 76 12.96 -8.83 4.17
C LYS A 76 12.55 -7.53 4.85
N ASN A 77 13.50 -6.80 5.44
CA ASN A 77 13.27 -5.50 6.04
C ASN A 77 13.99 -4.41 5.25
N PHE A 78 13.25 -3.37 4.84
CA PHE A 78 13.80 -2.34 3.95
C PHE A 78 12.98 -1.05 3.97
N VAL A 79 13.58 -0.02 3.39
CA VAL A 79 12.90 1.16 2.88
C VAL A 79 13.16 1.22 1.38
N PHE A 80 12.13 1.00 0.57
CA PHE A 80 12.14 1.18 -0.88
C PHE A 80 11.69 2.61 -1.20
N SER A 81 12.29 3.23 -2.21
CA SER A 81 11.91 4.56 -2.67
C SER A 81 12.03 4.66 -4.18
N ALA A 82 11.07 5.34 -4.80
CA ALA A 82 11.12 5.77 -6.19
C ALA A 82 10.52 7.19 -6.31
N GLU A 83 10.87 7.90 -7.36
CA GLU A 83 10.06 9.01 -7.87
C GLU A 83 9.12 8.46 -8.95
N VAL A 84 7.86 8.87 -8.88
CA VAL A 84 6.77 8.35 -9.72
C VAL A 84 6.03 9.52 -10.36
N MET A 85 5.63 9.35 -11.63
CA MET A 85 4.72 10.26 -12.32
C MET A 85 3.70 9.44 -13.11
N THR A 86 2.43 9.63 -12.82
CA THR A 86 1.30 9.03 -13.54
C THR A 86 0.82 9.95 -14.65
N SER A 87 0.37 9.39 -15.77
CA SER A 87 -0.53 10.10 -16.69
C SER A 87 -1.99 9.98 -16.21
N PRO A 88 -2.91 10.85 -16.69
CA PRO A 88 -4.32 10.77 -16.31
C PRO A 88 -4.92 9.40 -16.64
N GLY A 89 -5.57 8.79 -15.65
CA GLY A 89 -6.19 7.47 -15.72
C GLY A 89 -5.22 6.30 -15.60
N ALA A 90 -3.91 6.54 -15.43
CA ALA A 90 -2.94 5.45 -15.40
C ALA A 90 -3.03 4.64 -14.10
N ASN A 91 -3.05 3.31 -14.28
CA ASN A 91 -3.02 2.31 -13.22
C ASN A 91 -1.69 1.54 -13.26
N SER A 92 -1.05 1.39 -12.10
CA SER A 92 0.16 0.61 -11.92
C SER A 92 0.28 0.20 -10.45
N GLY A 93 1.37 -0.47 -10.09
CA GLY A 93 1.62 -0.95 -8.74
C GLY A 93 3.10 -1.24 -8.52
N LEU A 94 3.54 -1.02 -7.30
CA LEU A 94 4.86 -1.40 -6.78
C LEU A 94 4.70 -2.62 -5.89
N TYR A 95 5.20 -3.76 -6.32
CA TYR A 95 5.13 -5.01 -5.58
C TYR A 95 6.33 -5.17 -4.66
N ILE A 96 6.11 -5.75 -3.50
CA ILE A 96 7.12 -6.03 -2.47
C ILE A 96 6.95 -7.46 -1.96
N HIS A 97 8.04 -8.08 -1.48
CA HIS A 97 8.06 -9.48 -1.02
C HIS A 97 7.49 -10.46 -2.05
N THR A 98 7.58 -10.09 -3.33
CA THR A 98 7.11 -10.95 -4.41
C THR A 98 8.24 -11.86 -4.87
N LYS A 99 7.95 -12.74 -5.82
CA LYS A 99 8.92 -13.61 -6.46
C LYS A 99 8.70 -13.53 -7.96
N PHE A 100 9.77 -13.71 -8.73
CA PHE A 100 9.63 -13.80 -10.17
C PHE A 100 8.63 -14.90 -10.55
N GLN A 101 7.74 -14.58 -11.48
CA GLN A 101 6.82 -15.53 -12.10
C GLN A 101 6.70 -15.20 -13.59
N ASP A 102 6.70 -16.24 -14.43
CA ASP A 102 6.71 -16.07 -15.88
C ASP A 102 5.39 -15.51 -16.42
N GLU A 103 4.27 -15.74 -15.72
CA GLU A 103 2.92 -15.38 -16.19
C GLU A 103 2.03 -14.87 -15.07
N GLY A 104 1.05 -14.04 -15.43
CA GLY A 104 -0.04 -13.61 -14.55
C GLY A 104 0.34 -12.50 -13.57
N TRP A 105 -0.60 -12.17 -12.70
CA TRP A 105 -0.41 -11.18 -11.63
C TRP A 105 0.44 -11.77 -10.49
N PRO A 106 1.37 -11.01 -9.89
CA PRO A 106 2.14 -11.46 -8.75
C PRO A 106 1.26 -12.04 -7.64
N ALA A 107 1.44 -13.33 -7.36
CA ALA A 107 0.63 -14.05 -6.38
C ALA A 107 1.12 -13.83 -4.95
N ALA A 108 2.44 -13.67 -4.78
CA ALA A 108 3.11 -13.51 -3.50
C ALA A 108 3.36 -12.04 -3.14
N GLY A 109 3.40 -11.77 -1.84
CA GLY A 109 3.71 -10.45 -1.29
C GLY A 109 2.56 -9.45 -1.41
N TYR A 110 2.90 -8.17 -1.50
CA TYR A 110 1.90 -7.09 -1.55
C TYR A 110 2.12 -6.17 -2.73
N GLU A 111 1.03 -5.59 -3.17
CA GLU A 111 1.00 -4.49 -4.12
C GLU A 111 0.76 -3.18 -3.37
N CYS A 112 1.65 -2.22 -3.60
CA CYS A 112 1.52 -0.83 -3.19
C CYS A 112 1.02 -0.04 -4.40
N GLN A 113 -0.22 0.42 -4.33
CA GLN A 113 -0.99 0.94 -5.46
C GLN A 113 -0.37 2.22 -6.06
N VAL A 114 -0.46 2.37 -7.38
CA VAL A 114 -0.10 3.60 -8.11
C VAL A 114 -1.24 3.98 -9.06
N ILE A 115 -2.13 4.87 -8.60
CA ILE A 115 -3.25 5.43 -9.36
C ILE A 115 -3.68 6.77 -8.72
N ASN A 116 -3.74 7.84 -9.51
CA ASN A 116 -3.99 9.21 -9.01
C ASN A 116 -5.32 9.82 -9.50
N SER A 117 -5.88 9.27 -10.57
CA SER A 117 -7.24 9.57 -11.04
C SER A 117 -8.01 8.26 -11.20
N ASN A 118 -9.34 8.31 -11.09
CA ASN A 118 -10.21 7.13 -11.15
C ASN A 118 -10.53 6.79 -12.61
N PRO A 119 -9.75 5.96 -13.34
CA PRO A 119 -10.17 5.52 -14.65
C PRO A 119 -11.44 4.69 -14.51
N GLU A 120 -12.37 4.91 -15.43
CA GLU A 120 -13.47 3.97 -15.65
C GLU A 120 -12.91 2.78 -16.44
N GLY A 121 -12.96 1.61 -15.82
CA GLY A 121 -12.63 0.33 -16.43
C GLY A 121 -13.82 -0.29 -17.16
N PRO A 122 -13.66 -1.52 -17.68
CA PRO A 122 -14.75 -2.23 -18.32
C PRO A 122 -15.90 -2.50 -17.34
N ALA A 123 -17.11 -2.66 -17.86
CA ALA A 123 -18.33 -2.95 -17.09
C ALA A 123 -18.65 -1.92 -15.99
N ASN A 124 -18.39 -0.64 -16.26
CA ASN A 124 -18.62 0.50 -15.36
C ASN A 124 -17.87 0.37 -14.02
N TYR A 125 -16.77 -0.38 -13.97
CA TYR A 125 -15.94 -0.49 -12.78
C TYR A 125 -15.12 0.80 -12.60
N ILE A 126 -15.14 1.39 -11.41
CA ILE A 126 -14.31 2.53 -11.07
C ILE A 126 -13.33 2.09 -9.98
N GLU A 127 -12.02 2.15 -10.26
CA GLU A 127 -11.02 1.85 -9.25
C GLU A 127 -11.00 2.96 -8.20
N HIS A 128 -11.26 2.63 -6.93
CA HIS A 128 -11.27 3.61 -5.84
C HIS A 128 -10.04 3.50 -4.93
N LYS A 129 -9.26 2.42 -5.04
CA LYS A 129 -8.05 2.20 -4.24
C LYS A 129 -6.94 3.07 -4.82
N MET A 130 -6.51 4.11 -4.11
CA MET A 130 -5.59 5.15 -4.62
C MET A 130 -4.12 4.87 -4.32
N THR A 131 -3.24 5.63 -4.97
CA THR A 131 -1.79 5.70 -4.69
C THR A 131 -1.50 5.70 -3.19
N GLY A 132 -0.63 4.81 -2.74
CA GLY A 132 -0.31 4.64 -1.32
C GLY A 132 -1.06 3.49 -0.64
N SER A 133 -2.11 2.94 -1.24
CA SER A 133 -2.82 1.78 -0.68
C SER A 133 -1.91 0.54 -0.62
N VAL A 134 -2.03 -0.26 0.44
CA VAL A 134 -1.67 -1.67 0.38
C VAL A 134 -2.87 -2.38 -0.25
N TYR A 135 -2.79 -2.55 -1.58
CA TYR A 135 -3.93 -2.85 -2.44
C TYR A 135 -4.71 -4.07 -1.96
N ALA A 136 -6.04 -3.92 -1.89
CA ALA A 136 -7.00 -4.93 -1.45
C ALA A 136 -6.89 -5.34 0.03
N VAL A 137 -6.08 -4.65 0.84
CA VAL A 137 -5.87 -4.97 2.26
C VAL A 137 -6.11 -3.77 3.15
N ARG A 138 -5.44 -2.64 2.88
CA ARG A 138 -5.66 -1.35 3.53
C ARG A 138 -5.53 -0.27 2.46
N ASN A 139 -6.65 0.31 2.09
CA ASN A 139 -6.68 1.29 1.01
C ASN A 139 -6.79 2.72 1.54
N THR A 140 -6.26 3.65 0.76
CA THR A 140 -6.67 5.05 0.79
C THR A 140 -7.63 5.30 -0.38
N TRP A 141 -8.64 6.12 -0.16
CA TRP A 141 -9.69 6.41 -1.15
C TRP A 141 -9.51 7.78 -1.81
N GLU A 142 -8.58 8.58 -1.28
CA GLU A 142 -8.15 9.86 -1.84
C GLU A 142 -6.74 9.74 -2.42
N ALA A 143 -6.54 10.32 -3.60
CA ALA A 143 -5.24 10.36 -4.25
C ALA A 143 -4.37 11.44 -3.57
N PRO A 144 -3.20 11.07 -3.03
CA PRO A 144 -2.32 12.01 -2.34
C PRO A 144 -1.46 12.86 -3.29
N ALA A 145 -1.49 12.56 -4.60
CA ALA A 145 -0.69 13.21 -5.63
C ALA A 145 -1.53 13.45 -6.90
N ALA A 146 -1.11 14.40 -7.72
CA ALA A 146 -1.74 14.72 -9.00
C ALA A 146 -1.07 13.98 -10.17
N ASP A 147 -1.82 13.76 -11.25
CA ASP A 147 -1.25 13.30 -12.52
C ASP A 147 -0.32 14.35 -13.15
N ASN A 148 0.62 13.88 -13.97
CA ASN A 148 1.66 14.66 -14.65
C ASN A 148 2.59 15.46 -13.72
N VAL A 149 2.61 15.12 -12.43
CA VAL A 149 3.52 15.71 -11.44
C VAL A 149 4.37 14.59 -10.83
N TRP A 150 5.67 14.84 -10.69
CA TRP A 150 6.55 13.92 -9.97
C TRP A 150 6.23 13.97 -8.48
N PHE A 151 6.08 12.80 -7.86
CA PHE A 151 5.98 12.64 -6.42
C PHE A 151 6.91 11.55 -5.94
N SER A 152 7.35 11.66 -4.69
CA SER A 152 8.16 10.62 -4.04
C SER A 152 7.27 9.54 -3.46
N TYR A 153 7.52 8.28 -3.82
CA TYR A 153 6.86 7.11 -3.27
C TYR A 153 7.87 6.32 -2.44
N LYS A 154 7.58 6.14 -1.14
CA LYS A 154 8.40 5.34 -0.24
C LYS A 154 7.58 4.23 0.42
N ILE A 155 8.14 3.03 0.46
CA ILE A 155 7.55 1.87 1.13
C ILE A 155 8.54 1.41 2.19
N ARG A 156 8.14 1.39 3.46
CA ARG A 156 8.93 0.81 4.55
C ARG A 156 8.28 -0.49 4.98
N VAL A 157 9.07 -1.55 4.97
CA VAL A 157 8.72 -2.83 5.59
C VAL A 157 9.68 -3.07 6.76
N GLN A 158 9.10 -3.23 7.95
CA GLN A 158 9.84 -3.53 9.17
C GLN A 158 9.04 -4.51 10.04
N GLY A 159 9.60 -5.69 10.26
CA GLY A 159 8.90 -6.81 10.88
C GLY A 159 7.62 -7.11 10.10
N LYS A 160 6.47 -7.02 10.76
CA LYS A 160 5.15 -7.23 10.13
C LYS A 160 4.45 -5.97 9.65
N THR A 161 5.11 -4.81 9.69
CA THR A 161 4.48 -3.54 9.34
C THR A 161 4.92 -3.05 7.96
N ILE A 162 3.94 -2.71 7.11
CA ILE A 162 4.08 -1.99 5.86
C ILE A 162 3.61 -0.55 6.08
N GLN A 163 4.44 0.43 5.69
CA GLN A 163 4.09 1.85 5.67
C GLN A 163 4.38 2.45 4.31
N THR A 164 3.41 3.14 3.73
CA THR A 164 3.58 3.87 2.46
C THR A 164 3.61 5.38 2.73
N TYR A 165 4.54 6.08 2.09
CA TYR A 165 4.66 7.52 2.18
C TYR A 165 4.68 8.15 0.80
N ILE A 166 3.89 9.20 0.63
CA ILE A 166 3.83 10.01 -0.58
C ILE A 166 4.23 11.43 -0.22
N ASP A 167 5.30 11.95 -0.82
CA ASP A 167 5.87 13.26 -0.48
C ASP A 167 6.12 13.45 1.03
N GLY A 168 6.65 12.38 1.63
CA GLY A 168 6.95 12.33 3.07
C GLY A 168 5.74 12.16 3.99
N ARG A 169 4.50 12.24 3.46
CA ARG A 169 3.27 12.03 4.22
C ARG A 169 2.96 10.55 4.31
N LEU A 170 2.78 10.02 5.52
CA LEU A 170 2.34 8.64 5.74
C LEU A 170 0.88 8.46 5.29
N ILE A 171 0.67 7.68 4.23
CA ILE A 171 -0.63 7.45 3.59
C ILE A 171 -1.30 6.20 4.15
N CYS A 172 -0.63 5.05 4.10
CA CYS A 172 -1.15 3.78 4.62
C CYS A 172 -0.20 3.17 5.64
N GLU A 173 -0.76 2.54 6.66
CA GLU A 173 -0.02 1.73 7.64
C GLU A 173 -0.79 0.43 7.88
N TYR A 174 -0.15 -0.70 7.63
CA TYR A 174 -0.74 -2.02 7.83
C TYR A 174 0.24 -2.89 8.62
N THR A 175 -0.22 -3.51 9.70
CA THR A 175 0.55 -4.53 10.42
C THR A 175 -0.14 -5.88 10.27
N GLU A 176 0.55 -6.83 9.64
CA GLU A 176 0.02 -8.15 9.36
C GLU A 176 -0.14 -8.98 10.65
N PRO A 177 -1.34 -9.50 10.95
CA PRO A 177 -1.53 -10.44 12.04
C PRO A 177 -1.02 -11.84 11.68
N ASP A 178 -0.67 -12.66 12.68
CA ASP A 178 -0.11 -14.01 12.49
C ASP A 178 -0.96 -14.94 11.62
N ASN A 179 -2.28 -14.73 11.60
CA ASN A 179 -3.23 -15.52 10.81
C ASN A 179 -4.08 -14.58 9.94
N ALA A 180 -3.43 -13.72 9.17
CA ALA A 180 -4.07 -12.77 8.28
C ALA A 180 -5.01 -13.49 7.30
N TRP A 181 -6.27 -13.08 7.27
CA TRP A 181 -7.24 -13.62 6.32
C TRP A 181 -7.01 -13.00 4.93
N ARG A 182 -7.08 -13.83 3.88
CA ARG A 182 -7.05 -13.41 2.48
C ARG A 182 -8.14 -14.17 1.72
N PRO A 183 -8.71 -13.60 0.65
CA PRO A 183 -9.57 -14.35 -0.24
C PRO A 183 -8.77 -15.45 -0.96
N ASP A 184 -9.44 -16.50 -1.41
CA ASP A 184 -8.81 -17.71 -1.94
C ASP A 184 -7.85 -17.43 -3.12
N ASP A 185 -8.20 -16.47 -3.97
CA ASP A 185 -7.42 -16.03 -5.13
C ASP A 185 -6.17 -15.21 -4.74
N LYS A 186 -6.02 -14.81 -3.47
CA LYS A 186 -4.92 -14.00 -2.94
C LYS A 186 -4.31 -14.56 -1.66
N LYS A 187 -4.47 -15.86 -1.40
CA LYS A 187 -3.96 -16.53 -0.19
C LYS A 187 -2.45 -16.39 0.05
N GLU A 188 -1.67 -16.15 -1.01
CA GLU A 188 -0.20 -15.97 -0.95
C GLU A 188 0.22 -14.50 -0.71
N ARG A 189 -0.73 -13.56 -0.62
CA ARG A 189 -0.43 -12.15 -0.34
C ARG A 189 -0.15 -11.90 1.14
N LEU A 190 1.02 -12.36 1.58
CA LEU A 190 1.54 -12.33 2.95
C LEU A 190 2.98 -11.78 3.00
N LEU A 191 3.39 -11.25 4.14
CA LEU A 191 4.73 -10.75 4.39
C LEU A 191 5.69 -11.91 4.59
N GLY A 192 6.93 -11.72 4.14
CA GLY A 192 8.01 -12.68 4.29
C GLY A 192 9.32 -12.02 3.89
N SER A 193 9.91 -12.53 2.82
CA SER A 193 10.97 -11.88 2.07
C SER A 193 10.71 -12.10 0.59
N GLY A 194 11.31 -11.27 -0.25
CA GLY A 194 11.29 -11.46 -1.69
C GLY A 194 11.75 -10.22 -2.44
N THR A 195 11.56 -10.23 -3.74
CA THR A 195 11.97 -9.13 -4.63
C THR A 195 10.90 -8.04 -4.76
N PHE A 196 11.22 -7.02 -5.54
CA PHE A 196 10.32 -5.97 -5.99
C PHE A 196 9.79 -6.26 -7.39
N ALA A 197 8.62 -5.72 -7.74
CA ALA A 197 8.21 -5.62 -9.15
C ALA A 197 7.45 -4.31 -9.43
N ILE A 198 7.52 -3.86 -10.68
CA ILE A 198 6.72 -2.73 -11.19
C ILE A 198 5.69 -3.31 -12.15
N GLN A 199 4.47 -2.77 -12.16
CA GLN A 199 3.39 -3.23 -13.04
C GLN A 199 3.18 -2.30 -14.23
N ALA A 200 3.17 -2.84 -15.44
CA ALA A 200 2.41 -2.27 -16.55
C ALA A 200 1.02 -2.91 -16.49
N HIS A 201 -0.04 -2.09 -16.38
CA HIS A 201 -1.40 -2.61 -16.18
C HIS A 201 -2.14 -2.83 -17.50
N ASP A 202 -2.15 -1.81 -18.36
CA ASP A 202 -2.84 -1.79 -19.66
C ASP A 202 -2.26 -0.68 -20.57
N PRO A 203 -2.57 -0.67 -21.88
CA PRO A 203 -2.01 0.29 -22.83
C PRO A 203 -2.30 1.77 -22.55
N GLY A 204 -3.37 2.09 -21.81
CA GLY A 204 -3.71 3.46 -21.41
C GLY A 204 -2.92 3.95 -20.20
N SER A 205 -2.25 3.03 -19.50
CA SER A 205 -1.56 3.31 -18.24
C SER A 205 -0.09 3.64 -18.44
N ILE A 206 0.18 4.92 -18.72
CA ILE A 206 1.56 5.45 -18.82
C ILE A 206 2.00 5.99 -17.45
N VAL A 207 3.01 5.35 -16.86
CA VAL A 207 3.64 5.75 -15.60
C VAL A 207 5.15 5.75 -15.77
N ARG A 208 5.81 6.73 -15.16
CA ARG A 208 7.28 6.90 -15.20
C ARG A 208 7.86 6.70 -13.81
N TYR A 209 8.95 5.95 -13.74
CA TYR A 209 9.69 5.65 -12.52
C TYR A 209 11.16 6.02 -12.68
N ARG A 210 11.72 6.74 -11.70
CA ARG A 210 13.15 7.02 -11.61
C ARG A 210 13.62 7.05 -10.16
N ASN A 211 14.93 7.20 -9.96
CA ASN A 211 15.53 7.24 -8.62
C ASN A 211 15.08 6.05 -7.74
N ILE A 212 15.03 4.86 -8.36
CA ILE A 212 14.57 3.62 -7.70
C ILE A 212 15.72 3.09 -6.86
N ARG A 213 15.51 3.00 -5.56
CA ARG A 213 16.54 2.67 -4.58
C ARG A 213 15.96 1.98 -3.37
N VAL A 214 16.82 1.27 -2.66
CA VAL A 214 16.49 0.58 -1.41
C VAL A 214 17.49 0.92 -0.34
N LYS A 215 17.02 0.96 0.90
CA LYS A 215 17.85 0.98 2.10
C LYS A 215 17.49 -0.24 2.93
N LEU A 216 18.44 -1.12 3.16
CA LEU A 216 18.22 -2.32 3.96
C LEU A 216 18.08 -1.96 5.43
N LEU A 217 17.22 -2.69 6.14
CA LEU A 217 17.02 -2.53 7.58
C LEU A 217 17.44 -3.82 8.29
N PRO A 218 17.93 -3.74 9.55
CA PRO A 218 18.24 -4.93 10.33
C PRO A 218 17.02 -5.81 10.55
N ASP A 219 17.26 -7.13 10.56
CA ASP A 219 16.21 -8.15 10.62
C ASP A 219 15.62 -8.36 12.02
N ASP A 220 16.32 -7.89 13.04
CA ASP A 220 15.98 -7.96 14.45
C ASP A 220 15.23 -6.72 14.95
N LEU A 221 14.94 -5.76 14.08
CA LEU A 221 14.15 -4.59 14.43
C LEU A 221 12.74 -5.00 14.90
N PRO A 222 12.21 -4.36 15.97
CA PRO A 222 10.86 -4.64 16.43
C PRO A 222 9.84 -4.22 15.37
N THR A 223 8.72 -4.94 15.28
CA THR A 223 7.57 -4.50 14.47
C THR A 223 7.03 -3.20 15.06
N PRO A 224 7.00 -2.08 14.30
CA PRO A 224 6.66 -0.77 14.85
C PRO A 224 5.14 -0.57 15.02
N GLY A 225 4.33 -1.20 14.15
CA GLY A 225 2.88 -1.07 14.18
C GLY A 225 2.21 -2.09 15.08
N LYS A 226 0.88 -1.99 15.18
CA LYS A 226 0.03 -2.92 15.94
C LYS A 226 -1.02 -3.51 15.02
N THR A 227 -1.34 -4.77 15.23
CA THR A 227 -2.48 -5.41 14.57
C THR A 227 -3.78 -4.87 15.13
N LEU A 228 -4.88 -5.05 14.38
CA LEU A 228 -6.21 -4.84 14.96
C LEU A 228 -6.45 -5.85 16.08
N SER A 229 -7.22 -5.45 17.09
CA SER A 229 -7.43 -6.28 18.28
C SER A 229 -8.41 -7.43 18.03
N ASP A 230 -9.33 -7.24 17.08
CA ASP A 230 -10.38 -8.18 16.72
C ASP A 230 -10.14 -8.79 15.33
N LYS A 231 -10.09 -10.13 15.27
CA LYS A 231 -9.81 -10.89 14.03
C LYS A 231 -10.92 -10.72 12.99
N GLU A 232 -12.17 -10.65 13.42
CA GLU A 232 -13.31 -10.48 12.51
C GLU A 232 -13.30 -9.07 11.91
N LEU A 233 -12.96 -8.05 12.70
CA LEU A 233 -12.77 -6.70 12.19
C LEU A 233 -11.65 -6.63 11.13
N ASP A 234 -10.50 -7.27 11.38
CA ASP A 234 -9.41 -7.34 10.38
C ASP A 234 -9.88 -8.00 9.08
N GLN A 235 -10.62 -9.10 9.18
CA GLN A 235 -11.20 -9.79 8.03
C GLN A 235 -12.22 -8.92 7.29
N LEU A 236 -13.11 -8.22 8.01
CA LEU A 236 -14.10 -7.32 7.41
C LEU A 236 -13.40 -6.17 6.68
N VAL A 237 -12.49 -5.44 7.34
CA VAL A 237 -11.75 -4.34 6.70
C VAL A 237 -11.02 -4.81 5.44
N THR A 238 -10.36 -5.97 5.51
CA THR A 238 -9.65 -6.56 4.36
C THR A 238 -10.62 -6.97 3.24
N SER A 239 -11.76 -7.57 3.57
CA SER A 239 -12.77 -8.00 2.59
C SER A 239 -13.40 -6.82 1.84
N PHE A 240 -13.77 -5.75 2.57
CA PHE A 240 -14.29 -4.51 1.99
C PHE A 240 -13.22 -3.79 1.17
N SER A 241 -11.97 -3.78 1.66
CA SER A 241 -10.83 -3.25 0.90
C SER A 241 -10.62 -4.00 -0.41
N ASN A 242 -10.68 -5.33 -0.40
CA ASN A 242 -10.55 -6.17 -1.60
C ASN A 242 -11.71 -5.94 -2.58
N SER A 243 -12.91 -5.70 -2.07
CA SER A 243 -14.14 -5.56 -2.87
C SER A 243 -14.41 -4.12 -3.33
N ASN A 244 -13.41 -3.23 -3.21
CA ASN A 244 -13.43 -1.84 -3.66
C ASN A 244 -14.44 -0.94 -2.91
N HIS A 245 -14.94 -1.35 -1.75
CA HIS A 245 -15.84 -0.53 -0.95
C HIS A 245 -15.08 0.63 -0.33
N ALA A 246 -15.38 1.85 -0.78
CA ALA A 246 -14.79 3.04 -0.18
C ALA A 246 -15.19 3.16 1.29
N LEU A 247 -14.26 2.86 2.18
CA LEU A 247 -14.43 3.00 3.62
C LEU A 247 -14.18 4.47 3.98
N VAL A 248 -15.21 5.29 3.79
CA VAL A 248 -15.19 6.72 4.05
C VAL A 248 -16.04 7.06 5.27
N ASP A 249 -15.51 7.89 6.15
CA ASP A 249 -16.25 8.53 7.23
C ASP A 249 -16.34 10.03 6.95
N ILE A 250 -17.57 10.55 6.82
CA ILE A 250 -17.77 11.99 6.68
C ILE A 250 -17.84 12.62 8.07
N GLY A 251 -16.84 13.42 8.38
CA GLY A 251 -16.81 14.24 9.58
C GLY A 251 -17.67 15.47 9.40
N ILE A 252 -18.93 15.43 9.84
CA ILE A 252 -19.83 16.60 9.73
C ILE A 252 -19.36 17.78 10.61
N ASP A 253 -18.36 17.58 11.48
CA ASP A 253 -17.79 18.64 12.31
C ASP A 253 -16.26 18.48 12.48
N THR A 254 -15.48 19.36 11.86
CA THR A 254 -14.00 19.43 12.01
C THR A 254 -13.55 20.86 12.35
N PRO A 255 -13.66 21.30 13.62
CA PRO A 255 -13.44 22.69 13.98
C PRO A 255 -11.97 23.16 13.98
N SER A 256 -10.96 22.31 13.70
CA SER A 256 -9.54 22.76 13.66
C SER A 256 -8.54 21.82 12.93
N LEU A 257 -7.38 22.36 12.56
CA LEU A 257 -6.30 21.67 11.83
C LEU A 257 -5.61 20.55 12.64
N SER A 258 -5.52 20.69 13.97
CA SER A 258 -4.94 19.67 14.86
C SER A 258 -5.82 18.43 14.99
N TYR A 259 -7.13 18.61 14.83
CA TYR A 259 -8.13 17.53 14.81
C TYR A 259 -7.95 16.62 13.57
N ALA A 260 -7.77 17.23 12.39
CA ALA A 260 -7.54 16.49 11.14
C ALA A 260 -6.26 15.63 11.21
N GLN A 261 -5.19 16.10 11.83
CA GLN A 261 -3.93 15.36 11.94
C GLN A 261 -4.03 14.11 12.84
N LYS A 262 -4.78 14.18 13.95
CA LYS A 262 -4.99 13.03 14.85
C LYS A 262 -5.85 11.95 14.18
N GLN A 263 -6.90 12.35 13.47
CA GLN A 263 -7.78 11.42 12.76
C GLN A 263 -7.10 10.74 11.58
N VAL A 264 -6.32 11.46 10.78
CA VAL A 264 -5.53 10.88 9.69
C VAL A 264 -4.57 9.80 10.20
N LYS A 265 -4.05 9.94 11.42
CA LYS A 265 -3.17 8.92 12.02
C LYS A 265 -3.90 7.62 12.34
N THR A 266 -5.11 7.70 12.88
CA THR A 266 -5.87 6.51 13.29
C THR A 266 -6.53 5.85 12.08
N CYS A 267 -7.12 6.62 11.16
CA CYS A 267 -7.91 6.09 10.04
C CYS A 267 -7.09 5.23 9.07
N ARG A 268 -5.83 5.60 8.81
CA ARG A 268 -4.95 4.84 7.89
C ARG A 268 -4.61 3.42 8.34
N THR A 269 -4.63 3.14 9.65
CA THR A 269 -4.44 1.77 10.18
C THR A 269 -5.62 0.85 9.82
N TYR A 270 -6.79 1.44 9.63
CA TYR A 270 -8.04 0.74 9.28
C TYR A 270 -8.38 0.84 7.80
N GLY A 271 -7.56 1.48 6.97
CA GLY A 271 -7.91 1.74 5.56
C GLY A 271 -9.16 2.63 5.42
N LEU A 272 -9.43 3.45 6.43
CA LEU A 272 -10.49 4.45 6.41
C LEU A 272 -9.93 5.76 5.86
N SER A 273 -10.68 6.42 4.98
CA SER A 273 -10.43 7.82 4.64
C SER A 273 -11.43 8.69 5.39
N PHE A 274 -10.91 9.60 6.20
CA PHE A 274 -11.72 10.65 6.79
C PHE A 274 -11.74 11.83 5.83
N ILE A 275 -12.92 12.16 5.31
CA ILE A 275 -13.06 13.20 4.29
C ILE A 275 -13.91 14.32 4.88
N ALA A 276 -13.38 15.54 4.82
CA ALA A 276 -14.20 16.73 5.02
C ALA A 276 -15.18 16.80 3.84
N ALA A 277 -16.44 16.43 4.09
CA ALA A 277 -17.42 16.33 3.02
C ALA A 277 -17.94 17.71 2.62
N ASP A 278 -17.66 18.12 1.39
CA ASP A 278 -18.50 19.11 0.72
C ASP A 278 -19.80 18.43 0.26
N ILE A 279 -20.83 18.53 1.09
CA ILE A 279 -22.15 17.96 0.80
C ILE A 279 -22.92 18.74 -0.27
N SER A 280 -22.39 19.85 -0.82
CA SER A 280 -23.03 20.55 -1.93
C SER A 280 -23.09 19.70 -3.21
N GLN A 281 -22.16 18.74 -3.35
CA GLN A 281 -22.09 17.77 -4.44
C GLN A 281 -22.86 16.47 -4.12
N ALA A 282 -23.56 16.41 -2.98
CA ALA A 282 -24.31 15.21 -2.61
C ALA A 282 -25.47 14.97 -3.61
N PRO A 283 -25.71 13.71 -4.02
CA PRO A 283 -26.86 13.40 -4.84
C PRO A 283 -28.15 13.62 -4.03
N ALA A 284 -29.23 13.98 -4.73
CA ALA A 284 -30.52 14.26 -4.09
C ALA A 284 -31.07 13.07 -3.29
N ASN A 285 -30.68 11.84 -3.65
CA ASN A 285 -31.07 10.60 -3.00
C ASN A 285 -29.94 10.01 -2.13
N LEU A 286 -29.24 10.85 -1.35
CA LEU A 286 -28.23 10.42 -0.39
C LEU A 286 -28.84 10.06 0.97
N LEU A 287 -28.54 8.86 1.47
CA LEU A 287 -28.75 8.47 2.86
C LEU A 287 -27.45 8.67 3.65
N VAL A 288 -27.49 9.58 4.63
CA VAL A 288 -26.41 9.74 5.61
C VAL A 288 -26.72 8.88 6.85
N VAL A 289 -25.87 7.90 7.11
CA VAL A 289 -25.97 7.02 8.26
C VAL A 289 -25.03 7.51 9.35
N ASN A 290 -25.59 8.15 10.38
CA ASN A 290 -24.84 8.48 11.59
C ASN A 290 -24.88 7.27 12.54
N ASP A 291 -23.71 6.71 12.83
CA ASP A 291 -23.57 5.52 13.67
C ASP A 291 -22.78 5.78 14.96
N ARG A 292 -22.68 7.05 15.37
CA ARG A 292 -21.95 7.47 16.58
C ARG A 292 -22.36 6.69 17.81
N ASP A 293 -23.68 6.58 18.03
CA ASP A 293 -24.28 6.05 19.27
C ASP A 293 -25.20 4.84 19.02
N SER A 294 -25.28 4.33 17.78
CA SER A 294 -26.15 3.22 17.41
C SER A 294 -25.63 2.43 16.23
N VAL A 295 -25.86 1.10 16.25
CA VAL A 295 -25.57 0.22 15.12
C VAL A 295 -26.45 0.59 13.92
N PRO A 296 -25.90 0.65 12.69
CA PRO A 296 -26.71 0.92 11.49
C PRO A 296 -27.85 -0.08 11.30
N ASN A 297 -29.04 0.42 10.92
CA ASN A 297 -30.21 -0.41 10.69
C ASN A 297 -30.13 -1.10 9.31
N VAL A 298 -29.96 -2.42 9.31
CA VAL A 298 -29.81 -3.25 8.09
C VAL A 298 -30.99 -3.13 7.14
N GLU A 299 -32.23 -3.10 7.64
CA GLU A 299 -33.43 -3.01 6.78
C GLU A 299 -33.54 -1.63 6.13
N ALA A 300 -33.12 -0.57 6.83
CA ALA A 300 -33.04 0.76 6.24
C ALA A 300 -31.97 0.83 5.13
N LEU A 301 -30.81 0.19 5.32
CA LEU A 301 -29.77 0.10 4.29
C LEU A 301 -30.26 -0.67 3.05
N LYS A 302 -30.94 -1.80 3.23
CA LYS A 302 -31.56 -2.55 2.14
C LYS A 302 -32.61 -1.74 1.39
N ALA A 303 -33.47 -1.02 2.11
CA ALA A 303 -34.48 -0.15 1.52
C ALA A 303 -33.84 0.99 0.70
N ALA A 304 -32.77 1.60 1.21
CA ALA A 304 -32.01 2.63 0.51
C ALA A 304 -31.39 2.08 -0.79
N LYS A 305 -30.70 0.92 -0.71
CA LYS A 305 -30.16 0.23 -1.88
C LYS A 305 -31.24 -0.08 -2.92
N ALA A 306 -32.37 -0.65 -2.49
CA ALA A 306 -33.48 -0.98 -3.39
C ALA A 306 -34.12 0.25 -4.05
N ALA A 307 -34.09 1.41 -3.38
CA ALA A 307 -34.53 2.69 -3.92
C ALA A 307 -33.47 3.37 -4.82
N GLY A 308 -32.28 2.76 -5.00
CA GLY A 308 -31.17 3.35 -5.73
C GLY A 308 -30.53 4.56 -5.03
N ALA A 309 -30.80 4.73 -3.74
CA ALA A 309 -30.18 5.78 -2.93
C ALA A 309 -28.69 5.49 -2.72
N LYS A 310 -27.88 6.54 -2.74
CA LYS A 310 -26.48 6.42 -2.35
C LYS A 310 -26.35 6.47 -0.83
N ILE A 311 -25.34 5.82 -0.27
CA ILE A 311 -25.17 5.69 1.17
C ILE A 311 -23.80 6.23 1.58
N VAL A 312 -23.75 6.98 2.68
CA VAL A 312 -22.49 7.43 3.29
C VAL A 312 -22.58 7.32 4.81
N PHE A 313 -21.46 7.00 5.45
CA PHE A 313 -21.39 6.84 6.91
C PHE A 313 -20.70 8.02 7.58
N SER A 314 -21.19 8.38 8.76
CA SER A 314 -20.63 9.43 9.60
C SER A 314 -20.51 8.95 11.04
N SER A 315 -19.32 9.10 11.62
CA SER A 315 -19.09 8.89 13.05
C SER A 315 -19.60 10.05 13.92
N GLY A 316 -20.31 11.03 13.33
CA GLY A 316 -20.89 12.16 14.07
C GLY A 316 -19.86 13.04 14.78
N GLY A 317 -18.66 13.19 14.19
CA GLY A 317 -17.57 14.01 14.73
C GLY A 317 -16.73 13.32 15.82
N ALA A 318 -16.77 11.98 15.92
CA ALA A 318 -15.92 11.24 16.84
C ALA A 318 -14.43 11.49 16.55
N THR A 319 -13.65 11.77 17.60
CA THR A 319 -12.22 12.11 17.48
C THR A 319 -11.30 10.90 17.26
N ASP A 320 -11.80 9.70 17.53
CA ASP A 320 -11.06 8.45 17.49
C ASP A 320 -11.93 7.33 16.87
N ILE A 321 -11.27 6.35 16.26
CA ILE A 321 -11.93 5.16 15.73
C ILE A 321 -12.24 4.22 16.91
N ASP A 322 -13.53 3.90 17.06
CA ASP A 322 -14.01 2.84 17.92
C ASP A 322 -14.11 1.55 17.08
N GLU A 323 -13.31 0.54 17.43
CA GLU A 323 -13.26 -0.74 16.69
C GLU A 323 -14.60 -1.49 16.73
N ALA A 324 -15.34 -1.42 17.83
CA ALA A 324 -16.64 -2.07 17.95
C ALA A 324 -17.69 -1.38 17.06
N ARG A 325 -17.68 -0.04 17.03
CA ARG A 325 -18.52 0.74 16.11
C ARG A 325 -18.18 0.44 14.65
N LEU A 326 -16.90 0.48 14.28
CA LEU A 326 -16.46 0.17 12.92
C LEU A 326 -16.84 -1.25 12.51
N LYS A 327 -16.64 -2.23 13.40
CA LYS A 327 -17.06 -3.61 13.18
C LYS A 327 -18.56 -3.72 12.93
N ALA A 328 -19.38 -3.10 13.79
CA ALA A 328 -20.83 -3.10 13.64
C ALA A 328 -21.29 -2.43 12.32
N ARG A 329 -20.62 -1.35 11.89
CA ARG A 329 -20.84 -0.71 10.59
C ARG A 329 -20.61 -1.70 9.44
N LEU A 330 -19.45 -2.34 9.41
CA LEU A 330 -19.07 -3.26 8.33
C LEU A 330 -19.98 -4.51 8.31
N GLN A 331 -20.36 -5.03 9.47
CA GLN A 331 -21.35 -6.11 9.58
C GLN A 331 -22.70 -5.70 9.01
N ALA A 332 -23.18 -4.49 9.31
CA ALA A 332 -24.44 -3.99 8.77
C ALA A 332 -24.39 -3.78 7.25
N MET A 333 -23.27 -3.25 6.73
CA MET A 333 -23.04 -3.13 5.27
C MET A 333 -23.05 -4.51 4.60
N GLN A 334 -22.40 -5.51 5.19
CA GLN A 334 -22.36 -6.88 4.67
C GLN A 334 -23.76 -7.52 4.70
N ALA A 335 -24.50 -7.38 5.80
CA ALA A 335 -25.85 -7.92 5.94
C ALA A 335 -26.89 -7.25 5.02
N ALA A 336 -26.64 -6.01 4.61
CA ALA A 336 -27.42 -5.28 3.63
C ALA A 336 -26.95 -5.51 2.18
N ASP A 337 -25.91 -6.33 1.98
CA ASP A 337 -25.30 -6.61 0.68
C ASP A 337 -24.85 -5.33 -0.06
N LEU A 338 -24.41 -4.29 0.66
CA LEU A 338 -23.98 -3.06 -0.02
C LEU A 338 -22.74 -3.34 -0.86
N GLY A 339 -22.76 -2.93 -2.13
CA GLY A 339 -21.62 -2.91 -3.04
C GLY A 339 -20.89 -1.57 -3.02
N TRP A 340 -19.71 -1.51 -3.65
CA TRP A 340 -18.96 -0.25 -3.78
C TRP A 340 -19.77 0.84 -4.49
N SER A 341 -20.61 0.45 -5.46
CA SER A 341 -21.47 1.37 -6.22
C SER A 341 -22.68 1.87 -5.44
N ASP A 342 -23.00 1.30 -4.28
CA ASP A 342 -24.06 1.80 -3.40
C ASP A 342 -23.55 2.95 -2.51
N LEU A 343 -22.23 3.07 -2.37
CA LEU A 343 -21.59 4.06 -1.52
C LEU A 343 -21.37 5.38 -2.27
N TRP A 344 -21.49 6.49 -1.55
CA TRP A 344 -21.09 7.81 -2.03
C TRP A 344 -19.78 8.24 -1.38
N VAL A 345 -18.88 8.75 -2.22
CA VAL A 345 -17.61 9.34 -1.80
C VAL A 345 -17.62 10.80 -2.24
N PRO A 346 -17.48 11.77 -1.31
CA PRO A 346 -17.43 13.18 -1.68
C PRO A 346 -16.34 13.47 -2.72
N GLY A 347 -16.69 14.22 -3.77
CA GLY A 347 -15.75 14.66 -4.81
C GLY A 347 -15.33 13.59 -5.82
N LYS A 348 -16.05 12.46 -5.88
CA LYS A 348 -15.76 11.34 -6.80
C LYS A 348 -16.97 10.96 -7.65
#